data_AF-A0A178GTX8-F1
#
_entry.id   AF-A0A178GTX8-F1
#
_cell.length_a   1.000
_cell.length_b   1.000
_cell.length_c   1.000
_cell.angle_alpha   90.00
_cell.angle_beta   90.00
_cell.angle_gamma   90.00
#
_symmetry.space_group_name_H-M   'P 1'
#
loop_
_entity.id
_entity.type
_entity.pdbx_description
1 polymer ?
#
loop_
_entity_poly.entity_id
_entity_poly.type
_entity_poly.pdbx_seq_one_letter_code
_entity_poly.pdbx_strand_id
1 'polypeptide(L)'
;MMSLNFINTHKASSKDFSRKRKLPFVNVFLLIFRKSVKSLQVMLNEFILHTRKDYTITASAFTQARKKLKNTAFSELNDDIVSLYYQDKEFKTYHGFRMLAFDASILILPKSSEVINEFGSRPIRNYTKKELGDYTSTTFEVCYDVLRACPQTRKGIVYEF
;
A
#
# COMPACT_ATOMS: atom_id res chain seq x y z
N MET A 1 -18.01 -10.43 -3.61
CA MET A 1 -17.62 -9.86 -4.92
C MET A 1 -17.50 -8.34 -4.71
N MET A 2 -16.42 -7.68 -5.14
CA MET A 2 -16.28 -6.21 -4.96
C MET A 2 -17.46 -5.47 -5.62
N SER A 3 -17.99 -4.44 -4.95
CA SER A 3 -19.13 -3.68 -5.47
C SER A 3 -18.75 -2.86 -6.70
N LEU A 4 -19.72 -2.64 -7.60
CA LEU A 4 -19.50 -1.83 -8.80
C LEU A 4 -19.18 -0.37 -8.43
N ASN A 5 -19.75 0.12 -7.32
CA ASN A 5 -19.47 1.45 -6.78
C ASN A 5 -17.99 1.59 -6.41
N PHE A 6 -17.45 0.64 -5.65
CA PHE A 6 -16.04 0.61 -5.25
C PHE A 6 -15.09 0.66 -6.46
N ILE A 7 -15.36 -0.16 -7.48
CA ILE A 7 -14.54 -0.18 -8.71
C ILE A 7 -14.60 1.17 -9.44
N ASN A 8 -15.77 1.81 -9.49
CA ASN A 8 -15.94 3.09 -10.18
C ASN A 8 -15.26 4.25 -9.45
N THR A 9 -15.26 4.24 -8.12
CA THR A 9 -14.57 5.24 -7.29
C THR A 9 -13.05 5.16 -7.46
N HIS A 10 -12.51 3.93 -7.48
CA HIS A 10 -11.06 3.71 -7.40
C HIS A 10 -10.34 3.38 -8.71
N LYS A 11 -11.03 3.40 -9.85
CA LYS A 11 -10.36 3.43 -11.15
C LYS A 11 -9.81 4.84 -11.45
N ALA A 12 -8.68 4.93 -12.13
CA ALA A 12 -8.02 6.19 -12.46
C ALA A 12 -8.85 7.02 -13.46
N SER A 13 -9.38 6.39 -14.51
CA SER A 13 -10.26 7.00 -15.51
C SER A 13 -11.60 6.26 -15.62
N SER A 14 -12.64 6.96 -16.07
CA SER A 14 -13.96 6.36 -16.37
C SER A 14 -13.89 5.19 -17.36
N LYS A 15 -12.93 5.24 -18.29
CA LYS A 15 -12.70 4.24 -19.33
C LYS A 15 -11.92 3.01 -18.84
N ASP A 16 -11.26 3.09 -17.70
CA ASP A 16 -10.46 1.99 -17.15
C ASP A 16 -11.34 0.87 -16.59
N PHE A 17 -10.85 -0.37 -16.72
CA PHE A 17 -11.52 -1.60 -16.28
C PHE A 17 -12.95 -1.79 -16.85
N SER A 18 -13.31 -1.05 -17.91
CA SER A 18 -14.60 -1.18 -18.61
C SER A 18 -14.77 -2.55 -19.29
N ARG A 19 -13.66 -3.23 -19.62
CA ARG A 19 -13.66 -4.57 -20.24
C ARG A 19 -13.17 -5.61 -19.25
N LYS A 20 -13.93 -6.69 -19.09
CA LYS A 20 -13.52 -7.89 -18.33
C LYS A 20 -12.67 -8.80 -19.23
N ARG A 21 -11.37 -8.54 -19.29
CA ARG A 21 -10.38 -9.41 -19.98
C ARG A 21 -9.45 -10.11 -18.97
N LYS A 22 -8.14 -10.17 -19.24
CA LYS A 22 -7.14 -10.91 -18.46
C LYS A 22 -6.85 -10.30 -17.07
N LEU A 23 -6.92 -8.98 -16.97
CA LEU A 23 -6.59 -8.18 -15.78
C LEU A 23 -7.75 -7.24 -15.40
N PRO A 24 -8.91 -7.76 -14.98
CA PRO A 24 -9.97 -6.94 -14.40
C PRO A 24 -9.50 -6.31 -13.08
N PHE A 25 -10.22 -5.28 -12.62
CA PHE A 25 -9.89 -4.53 -11.40
C PHE A 25 -9.57 -5.43 -10.21
N VAL A 26 -10.45 -6.40 -9.92
CA VAL A 26 -10.30 -7.32 -8.77
C VAL A 26 -9.02 -8.13 -8.85
N ASN A 27 -8.63 -8.61 -10.04
CA ASN A 27 -7.40 -9.38 -10.18
C ASN A 27 -6.18 -8.50 -9.95
N VAL A 28 -6.16 -7.27 -10.50
CA VAL A 28 -5.06 -6.32 -10.27
C VAL A 28 -4.96 -5.99 -8.77
N PHE A 29 -6.09 -5.72 -8.13
CA PHE A 29 -6.16 -5.44 -6.70
C PHE A 29 -5.60 -6.60 -5.86
N LEU A 30 -6.06 -7.83 -6.10
CA LEU A 30 -5.58 -9.03 -5.38
C LEU A 30 -4.11 -9.32 -5.63
N LEU A 31 -3.62 -9.12 -6.85
CA LEU A 31 -2.20 -9.31 -7.19
C LEU A 31 -1.29 -8.34 -6.44
N ILE A 32 -1.75 -7.11 -6.19
CA ILE A 32 -1.03 -6.13 -5.35
C ILE A 32 -1.14 -6.54 -3.87
N PHE A 33 -2.32 -6.94 -3.42
CA PHE A 33 -2.59 -7.31 -2.03
C PHE A 33 -1.82 -8.56 -1.57
N ARG A 34 -1.59 -9.52 -2.47
CA ARG A 34 -0.95 -10.81 -2.18
C ARG A 34 0.46 -10.73 -1.58
N LYS A 35 1.14 -9.57 -1.62
CA LYS A 35 2.53 -9.32 -1.16
C LYS A 35 3.49 -10.48 -1.48
N SER A 36 4.24 -10.35 -2.56
CA SER A 36 5.21 -11.38 -3.00
C SER A 36 6.64 -10.85 -2.94
N VAL A 37 7.57 -11.68 -2.49
CA VAL A 37 9.04 -11.46 -2.60
C VAL A 37 9.62 -11.98 -3.91
N LYS A 38 8.82 -12.70 -4.71
CA LYS A 38 9.21 -13.26 -6.01
C LYS A 38 9.18 -12.19 -7.09
N SER A 39 9.90 -12.44 -8.19
CA SER A 39 9.82 -11.57 -9.38
C SER A 39 8.39 -11.46 -9.91
N LEU A 40 8.08 -10.33 -10.55
CA LEU A 40 6.73 -10.02 -10.99
C LEU A 40 6.17 -11.10 -11.94
N GLN A 41 6.98 -11.58 -12.89
CA GLN A 41 6.53 -12.60 -13.83
C GLN A 41 6.24 -13.95 -13.16
N VAL A 42 7.04 -14.35 -12.16
CA VAL A 42 6.82 -15.59 -11.40
C VAL A 42 5.51 -15.50 -10.62
N MET A 43 5.28 -14.37 -9.95
CA MET A 43 4.03 -14.13 -9.20
C MET A 43 2.80 -14.16 -10.12
N LEU A 44 2.89 -13.61 -11.33
CA LEU A 44 1.82 -13.65 -12.32
C LEU A 44 1.58 -15.07 -12.86
N ASN A 45 2.64 -15.83 -13.16
CA ASN A 45 2.52 -17.21 -13.61
C ASN A 45 1.85 -18.08 -12.54
N GLU A 46 2.25 -17.92 -11.27
CA GLU A 46 1.59 -18.60 -10.16
C GLU A 46 0.11 -18.23 -10.06
N PHE A 47 -0.22 -16.94 -10.17
CA PHE A 47 -1.63 -16.52 -10.15
C PHE A 47 -2.46 -17.19 -11.26
N ILE A 48 -1.91 -17.29 -12.47
CA ILE A 48 -2.57 -17.98 -13.59
C ILE A 48 -2.75 -19.48 -13.31
N LEU A 49 -1.73 -20.14 -12.77
CA LEU A 49 -1.79 -21.56 -12.39
C LEU A 49 -2.88 -21.80 -11.32
N HIS A 50 -2.93 -20.96 -10.29
CA HIS A 50 -3.93 -21.08 -9.22
C HIS A 50 -5.36 -20.80 -9.71
N THR A 51 -5.52 -19.88 -10.66
CA THR A 51 -6.83 -19.51 -11.22
C THR A 51 -7.24 -20.35 -12.45
N ARG A 52 -6.40 -21.32 -12.84
CA ARG A 52 -6.60 -22.23 -13.98
C ARG A 52 -7.02 -21.51 -15.26
N LYS A 53 -6.33 -20.41 -15.58
CA LYS A 53 -6.60 -19.61 -16.79
C LYS A 53 -5.79 -20.14 -17.98
N ASP A 54 -6.40 -20.07 -19.15
CA ASP A 54 -5.86 -20.51 -20.45
C ASP A 54 -5.01 -19.44 -21.15
N TYR A 55 -4.57 -18.42 -20.41
CA TYR A 55 -3.81 -17.31 -20.96
C TYR A 55 -2.65 -16.90 -20.05
N THR A 56 -1.63 -16.30 -20.66
CA THR A 56 -0.51 -15.68 -19.93
C THR A 56 -0.74 -14.18 -19.73
N ILE A 57 -0.09 -13.64 -18.69
CA ILE A 57 -0.01 -12.21 -18.38
C ILE A 57 1.48 -11.85 -18.33
N THR A 58 1.87 -10.80 -19.05
CA THR A 58 3.24 -10.27 -18.97
C THR A 58 3.38 -9.27 -17.83
N ALA A 59 4.59 -9.17 -17.28
CA ALA A 59 4.95 -8.15 -16.29
C ALA A 59 4.59 -6.72 -16.75
N SER A 60 4.83 -6.40 -18.03
CA SER A 60 4.49 -5.09 -18.60
C SER A 60 2.98 -4.81 -18.63
N ALA A 61 2.18 -5.80 -19.01
CA ALA A 61 0.72 -5.67 -19.01
C ALA A 61 0.17 -5.45 -17.60
N PHE A 62 0.76 -6.13 -16.60
CA PHE A 62 0.40 -5.90 -15.20
C PHE A 62 0.77 -4.49 -14.73
N THR A 63 1.98 -4.01 -15.00
CA THR A 63 2.39 -2.65 -14.62
C THR A 63 1.48 -1.58 -15.22
N GLN A 64 1.09 -1.73 -16.49
CA GLN A 64 0.14 -0.82 -17.13
C GLN A 64 -1.26 -0.91 -16.50
N ALA A 65 -1.71 -2.10 -16.13
CA ALA A 65 -3.00 -2.28 -15.45
C ALA A 65 -2.98 -1.72 -14.02
N ARG A 66 -1.87 -1.87 -13.30
CA ARG A 66 -1.65 -1.31 -11.95
C ARG A 66 -1.76 0.20 -11.94
N LYS A 67 -1.24 0.90 -12.97
CA LYS A 67 -1.33 2.37 -13.09
C LYS A 67 -2.79 2.87 -13.14
N LYS A 68 -3.73 2.03 -13.55
CA LYS A 68 -5.16 2.36 -13.66
C LYS A 68 -5.91 2.27 -12.33
N LEU A 69 -5.27 1.77 -11.28
CA LEU A 69 -5.87 1.57 -9.96
C LEU A 69 -5.38 2.68 -9.02
N LYS A 70 -6.32 3.41 -8.41
CA LYS A 70 -6.00 4.45 -7.42
C LYS A 70 -5.59 3.81 -6.09
N ASN A 71 -4.59 4.39 -5.44
CA ASN A 71 -4.14 3.93 -4.11
C ASN A 71 -5.24 4.02 -3.04
N THR A 72 -6.23 4.90 -3.23
CA THR A 72 -7.35 5.11 -2.29
C THR A 72 -8.20 3.87 -2.07
N ALA A 73 -8.17 2.89 -3.00
CA ALA A 73 -8.84 1.61 -2.79
C ALA A 73 -8.31 0.87 -1.55
N PHE A 74 -7.00 0.95 -1.30
CA PHE A 74 -6.38 0.29 -0.15
C PHE A 74 -6.65 1.05 1.15
N SER A 75 -6.74 2.38 1.09
CA SER A 75 -7.15 3.20 2.23
C SER A 75 -8.59 2.93 2.62
N GLU A 76 -9.52 2.96 1.67
CA GLU A 76 -10.94 2.65 1.93
C GLU A 76 -11.10 1.22 2.48
N LEU A 77 -10.44 0.23 1.88
CA LEU A 77 -10.46 -1.14 2.41
C LEU A 77 -9.89 -1.22 3.84
N ASN A 78 -8.81 -0.50 4.13
CA ASN A 78 -8.23 -0.47 5.47
C ASN A 78 -9.20 0.16 6.48
N ASP A 79 -9.83 1.26 6.12
CA ASP A 79 -10.78 1.96 6.98
C ASP A 79 -12.02 1.10 7.25
N ASP A 80 -12.51 0.37 6.24
CA ASP A 80 -13.60 -0.60 6.38
C ASP A 80 -13.22 -1.75 7.32
N ILE A 81 -12.01 -2.32 7.16
CA ILE A 81 -11.51 -3.40 8.03
C ILE A 81 -11.37 -2.92 9.48
N VAL A 82 -10.78 -1.74 9.67
CA VAL A 82 -10.62 -1.15 11.00
C VAL A 82 -12.00 -0.88 11.61
N SER A 83 -12.92 -0.28 10.86
CA SER A 83 -14.29 -0.02 11.32
C SER A 83 -14.96 -1.31 11.77
N LEU A 84 -14.98 -2.35 10.92
CA LEU A 84 -15.55 -3.65 11.22
C LEU A 84 -14.92 -4.27 12.48
N TYR A 85 -13.60 -4.22 12.60
CA TYR A 85 -12.87 -4.80 13.71
C TYR A 85 -13.17 -4.13 15.07
N TYR A 86 -13.51 -2.84 15.05
CA TYR A 86 -13.84 -2.04 16.24
C TYR A 86 -15.34 -1.77 16.41
N GLN A 87 -16.21 -2.44 15.65
CA GLN A 87 -17.67 -2.39 15.87
C GLN A 87 -18.03 -2.89 17.28
N ASP A 88 -17.37 -3.97 17.72
CA ASP A 88 -17.51 -4.48 19.08
C ASP A 88 -16.66 -3.66 20.06
N LYS A 89 -17.34 -2.97 20.98
CA LYS A 89 -16.71 -2.07 21.97
C LYS A 89 -16.03 -2.79 23.16
N GLU A 90 -15.90 -4.12 23.10
CA GLU A 90 -15.25 -4.89 24.17
C GLU A 90 -13.73 -4.90 24.01
N PHE A 91 -13.05 -3.95 24.63
CA PHE A 91 -11.58 -3.90 24.58
C PHE A 91 -10.96 -4.81 25.64
N LYS A 92 -9.96 -5.60 25.25
CA LYS A 92 -9.07 -6.22 26.24
C LYS A 92 -8.21 -5.11 26.85
N THR A 93 -8.16 -5.07 28.16
CA THR A 93 -7.36 -4.11 28.91
C THR A 93 -6.28 -4.80 29.70
N TYR A 94 -5.11 -4.17 29.81
CA TYR A 94 -4.08 -4.55 30.77
C TYR A 94 -4.14 -3.58 31.95
N HIS A 95 -4.43 -4.09 33.15
CA HIS A 95 -4.65 -3.29 34.36
C HIS A 95 -5.66 -2.13 34.18
N GLY A 96 -6.73 -2.36 33.41
CA GLY A 96 -7.75 -1.33 33.12
C GLY A 96 -7.38 -0.34 32.02
N PHE A 97 -6.19 -0.43 31.42
CA PHE A 97 -5.74 0.42 30.33
C PHE A 97 -5.76 -0.29 28.98
N ARG A 98 -6.07 0.46 27.92
CA ARG A 98 -5.91 0.01 26.53
C ARG A 98 -4.45 0.12 26.13
N MET A 99 -3.87 -0.97 25.62
CA MET A 99 -2.49 -0.99 25.16
C MET A 99 -2.41 -0.77 23.65
N LEU A 100 -1.81 0.35 23.25
CA LEU A 100 -1.50 0.66 21.85
C LEU A 100 0.02 0.67 21.69
N ALA A 101 0.50 0.03 20.62
CA ALA A 101 1.89 0.10 20.21
C ALA A 101 2.00 0.90 18.91
N PHE A 102 3.16 1.52 18.72
CA PHE A 102 3.52 2.26 17.51
C PHE A 102 4.81 1.71 16.96
N ASP A 103 4.78 1.26 15.71
CA ASP A 103 5.98 0.86 14.97
C ASP A 103 6.18 1.83 13.80
N ALA A 104 7.38 2.36 13.67
CA ALA A 104 7.76 3.28 12.61
C ALA A 104 8.90 2.73 11.75
N SER A 105 8.92 3.10 10.47
CA SER A 105 9.97 2.75 9.53
C SER A 105 10.29 3.94 8.64
N ILE A 106 11.58 4.16 8.36
CA ILE A 106 12.01 5.19 7.43
C ILE A 106 12.00 4.62 6.01
N LEU A 107 11.31 5.30 5.11
CA LEU A 107 11.22 4.96 3.70
C LEU A 107 12.01 5.96 2.87
N ILE A 108 12.95 5.48 2.06
CA ILE A 108 13.59 6.30 1.02
C ILE A 108 12.63 6.42 -0.16
N LEU A 109 12.34 7.65 -0.57
CA LEU A 109 11.37 7.95 -1.62
C LEU A 109 12.06 8.13 -2.98
N PRO A 110 11.37 7.80 -4.10
CA PRO A 110 11.87 8.09 -5.43
C PRO A 110 12.07 9.59 -5.62
N LYS A 111 13.22 9.96 -6.21
CA LYS A 111 13.56 11.36 -6.46
C LYS A 111 12.70 11.91 -7.61
N SER A 112 11.77 12.80 -7.29
CA SER A 112 10.99 13.60 -8.24
C SER A 112 10.76 14.99 -7.66
N SER A 113 10.51 16.00 -8.50
CA SER A 113 10.24 17.36 -8.04
C SER A 113 9.05 17.42 -7.08
N GLU A 114 7.98 16.68 -7.39
CA GLU A 114 6.78 16.55 -6.55
C GLU A 114 7.12 16.00 -5.17
N VAL A 115 7.92 14.93 -5.10
CA VAL A 115 8.34 14.31 -3.83
C VAL A 115 9.28 15.21 -3.04
N ILE A 116 10.22 15.89 -3.69
CA ILE A 116 11.14 16.82 -3.02
C ILE A 116 10.38 18.02 -2.45
N ASN A 117 9.40 18.55 -3.18
CA ASN A 117 8.59 19.68 -2.70
C ASN A 117 7.78 19.31 -1.45
N GLU A 118 7.26 18.08 -1.38
CA GLU A 118 6.44 17.61 -0.26
C GLU A 118 7.28 17.18 0.96
N PHE A 119 8.36 16.42 0.73
CA PHE A 119 9.12 15.74 1.78
C PHE A 119 10.53 16.30 2.01
N GLY A 120 10.97 17.25 1.19
CA GLY A 120 12.31 17.81 1.23
C GLY A 120 13.38 16.89 0.64
N SER A 121 14.64 17.31 0.76
CA SER A 121 15.81 16.50 0.39
C SER A 121 16.91 16.70 1.43
N ARG A 122 17.61 15.62 1.78
CA ARG A 122 18.67 15.61 2.79
C ARG A 122 20.02 15.32 2.12
N PRO A 123 21.06 16.15 2.34
CA PRO A 123 22.38 15.90 1.76
C PRO A 123 23.04 14.68 2.42
N ILE A 124 23.64 13.83 1.60
CA ILE A 124 24.48 12.71 2.02
C ILE A 124 25.88 13.25 2.24
N ARG A 125 26.36 13.18 3.49
CA ARG A 125 27.69 13.62 3.89
C ARG A 125 28.48 12.45 4.47
N ASN A 126 29.77 12.39 4.16
CA ASN A 126 30.70 11.51 4.84
C ASN A 126 31.37 12.24 6.02
N TYR A 127 32.24 11.54 6.76
CA TYR A 127 33.00 12.11 7.89
C TYR A 127 33.83 13.34 7.51
N THR A 128 34.25 13.46 6.24
CA THR A 128 34.98 14.63 5.73
C THR A 128 34.07 15.78 5.30
N LYS A 129 32.77 15.71 5.60
CA LYS A 129 31.72 16.69 5.24
C LYS A 129 31.60 16.97 3.74
N LYS A 130 32.14 16.08 2.88
CA LYS A 130 31.95 16.18 1.44
C LYS A 130 30.54 15.74 1.08
N GLU A 131 29.83 16.55 0.32
CA GLU A 131 28.50 16.21 -0.20
C GLU A 131 28.63 15.19 -1.34
N LEU A 132 28.01 14.02 -1.17
CA LEU A 132 28.06 12.90 -2.11
C LEU A 132 26.78 12.76 -2.96
N GLY A 133 25.74 13.49 -2.58
CA GLY A 133 24.41 13.45 -3.18
C GLY A 133 23.36 13.86 -2.17
N ASP A 134 22.11 13.61 -2.48
CA ASP A 134 20.97 13.87 -1.61
C ASP A 134 19.93 12.76 -1.74
N TYR A 135 19.09 12.62 -0.73
CA TYR A 135 17.98 11.68 -0.76
C TYR A 135 16.76 12.28 -0.07
N THR A 136 15.59 11.87 -0.56
CA THR A 136 14.33 12.19 0.09
C THR A 136 13.86 10.97 0.87
N SER A 137 13.39 11.18 2.10
CA SER A 137 12.86 10.11 2.95
C SER A 137 11.62 10.58 3.70
N THR A 138 10.80 9.63 4.11
CA THR A 138 9.66 9.87 5.00
C THR A 138 9.59 8.78 6.06
N THR A 139 8.89 9.05 7.16
CA THR A 139 8.59 8.06 8.18
C THR A 139 7.21 7.47 7.91
N PHE A 140 7.08 6.17 7.96
CA PHE A 140 5.81 5.45 7.91
C PHE A 140 5.56 4.82 9.27
N GLU A 141 4.42 5.14 9.87
CA GLU A 141 4.05 4.73 11.23
C GLU A 141 2.78 3.87 11.22
N VAL A 142 2.75 2.85 12.06
CA VAL A 142 1.59 1.98 12.27
C VAL A 142 1.29 1.95 13.76
N CYS A 143 0.04 2.27 14.11
CA CYS A 143 -0.47 2.07 15.46
C CYS A 143 -1.23 0.75 15.51
N TYR A 144 -1.13 -0.05 16.55
CA TYR A 144 -1.94 -1.26 16.66
C TYR A 144 -2.30 -1.60 18.10
N ASP A 145 -3.44 -2.26 18.24
CA ASP A 145 -3.93 -2.73 19.54
C ASP A 145 -3.24 -4.05 19.88
N VAL A 146 -2.35 -4.00 20.88
CA VAL A 146 -1.44 -5.10 21.22
C VAL A 146 -2.22 -6.34 21.66
N LEU A 147 -3.34 -6.15 22.35
CA LEU A 147 -4.11 -7.26 22.94
C LEU A 147 -5.12 -7.87 21.96
N ARG A 148 -5.28 -7.27 20.78
CA ARG A 148 -6.23 -7.70 19.74
C ARG A 148 -5.56 -8.01 18.38
N ALA A 149 -4.29 -7.61 18.16
CA ALA A 149 -3.52 -7.90 16.95
C ALA A 149 -4.11 -7.34 15.63
N CYS A 150 -4.86 -6.22 15.69
CA CYS A 150 -5.32 -5.50 14.50
C CYS A 150 -4.51 -4.22 14.27
N PRO A 151 -3.77 -4.12 13.14
CA PRO A 151 -3.03 -2.92 12.79
C PRO A 151 -3.90 -1.79 12.25
N GLN A 152 -3.71 -0.60 12.81
CA GLN A 152 -4.22 0.68 12.33
C GLN A 152 -3.08 1.47 11.68
N THR A 153 -3.02 1.48 10.35
CA THR A 153 -2.12 2.38 9.63
C THR A 153 -2.65 3.80 9.66
N ARG A 154 -1.90 4.72 10.27
CA ARG A 154 -2.07 6.17 10.07
C ARG A 154 -0.89 6.67 9.25
N LYS A 155 -1.14 7.52 8.25
CA LYS A 155 -0.05 8.30 7.64
C LYS A 155 0.49 9.25 8.70
N GLY A 156 1.60 8.91 9.33
CA GLY A 156 2.41 9.85 10.10
C GLY A 156 3.34 10.60 9.14
N ILE A 157 3.10 11.88 8.89
CA ILE A 157 4.17 12.78 8.41
C ILE A 157 4.77 13.35 9.70
N VAL A 158 5.82 12.71 10.21
CA VAL A 158 6.60 13.28 11.31
C VAL A 158 7.72 14.09 10.66
N TYR A 159 7.55 15.41 10.64
CA TYR A 159 8.67 16.33 10.47
C TYR A 159 9.51 16.25 11.74
N GLU A 160 10.59 15.47 11.72
CA GLU A 160 11.66 15.68 12.69
C GLU A 160 12.54 16.82 12.18
N PHE A 161 12.51 17.93 12.93
CA PHE A 161 13.33 19.13 12.78
C PHE A 161 14.81 18.85 13.09
#